data_AF-A0A3R7FNH9-F1
#
_entry.id   AF-A0A3R7FNH9-F1
#
_cell.length_a   1.000
_cell.length_b   1.000
_cell.length_c   1.000
_cell.angle_alpha   90.00
_cell.angle_beta   90.00
_cell.angle_gamma   90.00
#
_symmetry.space_group_name_H-M   'P 1'
#
loop_
_entity.id
_entity.type
_entity.pdbx_description
1 polymer ?
#
loop_
_entity_poly.entity_id
_entity_poly.type
_entity_poly.pdbx_seq_one_letter_code
_entity_poly.pdbx_strand_id
1 'polypeptide(L)'
;MNLKIIISLLIVAIVAAIAFGVVFSRENINESNTVRIEGCLPSGHTKVVAFYPDGEHAVSTFSGGKFSINVEKSSPLVLIFLTDDNDYLGYVTLGKGIDTFPMTKTAEGVVTIDLQDLSLSNNTLSPSHNPLGSEIQLTPEEEALVAQIDDFFASMAKNPDRDDNGEADFLEGKFFSIWITYFIDGGVFGSNLSPAVYKPAYIEGYRLSFGAIDADRPSGVVFNGPEGSGLSNAASEQSIVLLGNENETMYSSPLIHEALPPAGEYIVTYKDEDLSFEIPDQSSAPSRIVLAVPTVTLNKDGTINKISWKYVSGGGSGTIDPEGIMSEVMIQIGGTGAPYEDYPQPDMMYVSEWIPATTTEHVLPTQKIKWSEVTRVCMAYNDVYRNHYVVTWRKNIGS
;
A
#
# COMPACT_ATOMS: atom_id res chain seq x y z
N MET A 1 26.26 -6.11 -23.13
CA MET A 1 25.22 -5.95 -22.09
C MET A 1 25.63 -6.84 -20.92
N ASN A 2 25.86 -6.26 -19.74
CA ASN A 2 26.69 -6.86 -18.70
C ASN A 2 25.91 -7.89 -17.86
N LEU A 3 26.36 -9.15 -17.84
CA LEU A 3 25.72 -10.27 -17.12
C LEU A 3 25.54 -10.01 -15.61
N LYS A 4 26.30 -9.08 -15.03
CA LYS A 4 26.17 -8.65 -13.63
C LYS A 4 24.90 -7.83 -13.34
N ILE A 5 24.34 -7.12 -14.33
CA ILE A 5 23.09 -6.37 -14.17
C ILE A 5 21.89 -7.33 -14.16
N ILE A 6 21.98 -8.41 -14.95
CA ILE A 6 20.91 -9.43 -15.07
C ILE A 6 20.81 -10.28 -13.79
N ILE A 7 21.92 -10.57 -13.12
CA ILE A 7 21.92 -11.38 -11.87
C ILE A 7 21.39 -10.56 -10.67
N SER A 8 21.68 -9.26 -10.57
CA SER A 8 21.07 -8.41 -9.54
C SER A 8 19.56 -8.24 -9.72
N LEU A 9 19.06 -8.33 -10.97
CA LEU A 9 17.64 -8.16 -11.28
C LEU A 9 16.77 -9.39 -10.97
N LEU A 10 17.31 -10.59 -11.18
CA LEU A 10 16.61 -11.84 -10.87
C LEU A 10 16.43 -12.04 -9.35
N ILE A 11 17.29 -11.42 -8.55
CA ILE A 11 17.30 -11.55 -7.07
C ILE A 11 16.28 -10.61 -6.42
N VAL A 12 16.06 -9.40 -6.98
CA VAL A 12 15.02 -8.46 -6.51
C VAL A 12 13.62 -9.06 -6.66
N ALA A 13 13.39 -9.89 -7.68
CA ALA A 13 12.10 -10.57 -7.86
C ALA A 13 11.77 -11.50 -6.68
N ILE A 14 12.70 -12.31 -6.17
CA ILE A 14 12.39 -13.26 -5.08
C ILE A 14 12.23 -12.54 -3.72
N VAL A 15 12.81 -11.36 -3.55
CA VAL A 15 12.64 -10.53 -2.33
C VAL A 15 11.20 -10.05 -2.18
N ALA A 16 10.54 -9.64 -3.27
CA ALA A 16 9.11 -9.35 -3.28
C ALA A 16 8.32 -10.57 -2.76
N ALA A 17 8.63 -11.77 -3.26
CA ALA A 17 7.86 -12.97 -2.92
C ALA A 17 7.84 -13.37 -1.44
N ILE A 18 8.88 -13.00 -0.67
CA ILE A 18 8.96 -13.26 0.78
C ILE A 18 8.47 -12.05 1.59
N ALA A 19 8.59 -10.83 1.06
CA ALA A 19 7.97 -9.64 1.65
C ALA A 19 6.44 -9.72 1.63
N PHE A 20 5.83 -10.32 0.60
CA PHE A 20 4.37 -10.36 0.45
C PHE A 20 3.63 -11.38 1.35
N GLY A 21 4.32 -12.09 2.25
CA GLY A 21 3.69 -12.99 3.23
C GLY A 21 2.93 -12.28 4.36
N VAL A 22 2.34 -11.11 4.08
CA VAL A 22 1.60 -10.30 5.05
C VAL A 22 0.17 -10.76 5.03
N VAL A 23 -0.22 -11.34 6.15
CA VAL A 23 -1.60 -11.71 6.44
C VAL A 23 -2.23 -10.52 7.14
N PHE A 24 -3.11 -9.80 6.45
CA PHE A 24 -4.10 -8.97 7.13
C PHE A 24 -5.14 -9.91 7.74
N SER A 25 -4.84 -10.49 8.90
CA SER A 25 -5.88 -11.17 9.68
C SER A 25 -6.53 -10.11 10.56
N ARG A 26 -7.75 -9.73 10.21
CA ARG A 26 -8.62 -9.02 11.14
C ARG A 26 -9.11 -9.99 12.20
N GLU A 27 -8.75 -9.73 13.46
CA GLU A 27 -9.45 -10.31 14.60
C GLU A 27 -10.81 -9.61 14.75
N ASN A 28 -11.86 -10.39 15.06
CA ASN A 28 -13.25 -9.94 15.19
C ASN A 28 -13.41 -8.50 15.72
N ILE A 29 -14.21 -7.68 15.01
CA ILE A 29 -14.57 -6.30 15.37
C ILE A 29 -14.85 -6.20 16.88
N ASN A 30 -13.91 -5.62 17.63
CA ASN A 30 -14.10 -5.32 19.04
C ASN A 30 -14.89 -4.01 19.15
N GLU A 31 -16.03 -4.01 19.84
CA GLU A 31 -16.92 -2.83 19.94
C GLU A 31 -16.19 -1.57 20.42
N SER A 32 -15.14 -1.71 21.24
CA SER A 32 -14.31 -0.59 21.72
C SER A 32 -13.44 0.08 20.66
N ASN A 33 -13.30 -0.51 19.47
CA ASN A 33 -12.47 0.00 18.36
C ASN A 33 -13.30 0.47 17.15
N THR A 34 -14.57 0.78 17.37
CA THR A 34 -15.50 1.19 16.30
C THR A 34 -15.86 2.67 16.35
N VAL A 35 -16.19 3.22 15.18
CA VAL A 35 -16.80 4.54 14.99
C VAL A 35 -18.07 4.36 14.21
N ARG A 36 -19.12 5.09 14.57
CA ARG A 36 -20.33 5.16 13.75
C ARG A 36 -20.20 6.29 12.73
N ILE A 37 -20.25 5.98 11.44
CA ILE A 37 -20.41 6.99 10.40
C ILE A 37 -21.90 7.11 10.08
N GLU A 38 -22.43 8.32 10.14
CA GLU A 38 -23.83 8.63 9.83
C GLU A 38 -23.94 9.80 8.86
N GLY A 39 -25.09 9.91 8.18
CA GLY A 39 -25.34 10.97 7.20
C GLY A 39 -26.71 10.86 6.55
N CYS A 40 -27.03 11.82 5.69
CA CYS A 40 -28.31 11.96 5.02
C CYS A 40 -28.14 12.05 3.49
N LEU A 41 -29.05 11.43 2.74
CA LEU A 41 -29.12 11.56 1.28
C LEU A 41 -30.55 11.98 0.87
N PRO A 42 -30.75 12.96 -0.04
CA PRO A 42 -32.05 13.64 -0.20
C PRO A 42 -33.28 12.82 -0.63
N SER A 43 -33.17 11.59 -1.15
CA SER A 43 -34.33 10.69 -1.32
C SER A 43 -33.93 9.34 -1.91
N GLY A 44 -34.72 8.30 -1.62
CA GLY A 44 -34.60 6.97 -2.21
C GLY A 44 -34.37 5.91 -1.14
N HIS A 45 -34.60 4.65 -1.52
CA HIS A 45 -34.05 3.54 -0.78
C HIS A 45 -32.65 3.23 -1.33
N THR A 46 -31.69 3.14 -0.45
CA THR A 46 -30.27 3.04 -0.76
C THR A 46 -29.60 2.15 0.28
N LYS A 47 -28.47 1.54 -0.09
CA LYS A 47 -27.57 0.79 0.80
C LYS A 47 -26.25 1.55 0.87
N VAL A 48 -25.59 1.47 2.02
CA VAL A 48 -24.22 1.96 2.19
C VAL A 48 -23.33 0.78 2.53
N VAL A 49 -22.17 0.74 1.88
CA VAL A 49 -21.15 -0.29 2.07
C VAL A 49 -19.89 0.40 2.56
N ALA A 50 -19.39 0.00 3.73
CA ALA A 50 -18.03 0.31 4.15
C ALA A 50 -17.12 -0.79 3.64
N PHE A 51 -16.25 -0.45 2.68
CA PHE A 51 -15.39 -1.40 1.98
C PHE A 51 -13.93 -1.16 2.36
N TYR A 52 -13.17 -2.22 2.62
CA TYR A 52 -11.82 -2.16 3.17
C TYR A 52 -10.76 -2.71 2.18
N PRO A 53 -9.46 -2.34 2.32
CA PRO A 53 -8.39 -2.79 1.41
C PRO A 53 -8.14 -4.29 1.31
N ASP A 54 -8.60 -5.06 2.30
CA ASP A 54 -8.53 -6.53 2.33
C ASP A 54 -9.74 -7.21 1.67
N GLY A 55 -10.71 -6.43 1.18
CA GLY A 55 -11.93 -6.93 0.53
C GLY A 55 -13.06 -7.24 1.52
N GLU A 56 -12.83 -7.11 2.82
CA GLU A 56 -13.91 -7.14 3.78
C GLU A 56 -14.84 -5.94 3.58
N HIS A 57 -16.11 -6.13 3.97
CA HIS A 57 -17.08 -5.06 3.90
C HIS A 57 -18.20 -5.22 4.92
N ALA A 58 -18.80 -4.09 5.29
CA ALA A 58 -20.02 -4.04 6.08
C ALA A 58 -21.11 -3.32 5.27
N VAL A 59 -22.34 -3.82 5.33
CA VAL A 59 -23.49 -3.23 4.65
C VAL A 59 -24.47 -2.69 5.69
N SER A 60 -24.98 -1.50 5.46
CA SER A 60 -26.08 -0.90 6.22
C SER A 60 -27.16 -0.36 5.29
N THR A 61 -28.40 -0.33 5.78
CA THR A 61 -29.56 0.15 5.04
C THR A 61 -30.03 1.51 5.55
N PHE A 62 -30.70 2.26 4.69
CA PHE A 62 -31.24 3.56 5.06
C PHE A 62 -32.60 3.44 5.77
N SER A 63 -32.84 4.36 6.70
CA SER A 63 -34.16 4.57 7.30
C SER A 63 -34.50 6.06 7.27
N GLY A 64 -35.55 6.44 6.55
CA GLY A 64 -36.01 7.83 6.48
C GLY A 64 -35.00 8.80 5.86
N GLY A 65 -34.24 8.37 4.85
CA GLY A 65 -33.21 9.18 4.17
C GLY A 65 -31.89 9.31 4.94
N LYS A 66 -31.75 8.58 6.05
CA LYS A 66 -30.54 8.55 6.88
C LYS A 66 -29.90 7.18 6.85
N PHE A 67 -28.58 7.14 6.93
CA PHE A 67 -27.83 5.90 7.15
C PHE A 67 -26.98 6.02 8.41
N SER A 68 -26.58 4.87 8.92
CA SER A 68 -25.61 4.73 10.00
C SER A 68 -24.89 3.41 9.83
N ILE A 69 -23.56 3.42 9.85
CA ILE A 69 -22.73 2.24 9.71
C ILE A 69 -21.60 2.27 10.74
N ASN A 70 -21.38 1.15 11.43
CA ASN A 70 -20.25 1.01 12.34
C ASN A 70 -19.04 0.52 11.54
N VAL A 71 -17.91 1.19 11.74
CA VAL A 71 -16.65 0.92 11.03
C VAL A 71 -15.50 0.83 12.03
N GLU A 72 -14.43 0.14 11.66
CA GLU A 72 -13.26 0.03 12.51
C GLU A 72 -12.34 1.25 12.42
N LYS A 73 -11.67 1.59 13.53
CA LYS A 73 -10.63 2.62 13.55
C LYS A 73 -9.29 2.15 12.98
N SER A 74 -9.05 0.84 12.93
CA SER A 74 -7.73 0.27 12.60
C SER A 74 -7.40 0.20 11.12
N SER A 75 -8.35 0.47 10.23
CA SER A 75 -8.16 0.28 8.79
C SER A 75 -8.83 1.43 8.01
N PRO A 76 -8.18 1.96 6.97
CA PRO A 76 -8.86 2.89 6.09
C PRO A 76 -10.01 2.20 5.37
N LEU A 77 -10.99 2.98 4.91
CA LEU A 77 -12.12 2.44 4.18
C LEU A 77 -12.62 3.41 3.12
N VAL A 78 -13.48 2.93 2.26
CA VAL A 78 -14.29 3.74 1.36
C VAL A 78 -15.77 3.46 1.60
N LEU A 79 -16.60 4.50 1.46
CA LEU A 79 -18.05 4.35 1.52
C LEU A 79 -18.61 4.32 0.11
N ILE A 80 -19.21 3.19 -0.26
CA ILE A 80 -19.89 2.96 -1.53
C ILE A 80 -21.40 3.00 -1.27
N PHE A 81 -22.14 3.63 -2.16
CA PHE A 81 -23.60 3.73 -2.10
C PHE A 81 -24.19 2.96 -3.27
N LEU A 82 -25.21 2.16 -2.95
CA LEU A 82 -25.96 1.36 -3.90
C LEU A 82 -27.44 1.71 -3.85
N THR A 83 -28.16 1.43 -4.94
CA THR A 83 -29.63 1.40 -4.94
C THR A 83 -30.15 0.18 -4.17
N ASP A 84 -31.46 0.10 -3.96
CA ASP A 84 -32.10 -1.09 -3.40
C ASP A 84 -31.89 -2.34 -4.25
N ASP A 85 -31.82 -2.14 -5.57
CA ASP A 85 -31.59 -3.16 -6.59
C ASP A 85 -30.09 -3.48 -6.76
N ASN A 86 -29.23 -2.99 -5.86
CA ASN A 86 -27.77 -3.15 -5.85
C ASN A 86 -26.99 -2.39 -6.92
N ASP A 87 -27.63 -1.53 -7.71
CA ASP A 87 -26.91 -0.73 -8.71
C ASP A 87 -25.96 0.26 -8.01
N TYR A 88 -24.77 0.43 -8.58
CA TYR A 88 -23.80 1.39 -8.08
C TYR A 88 -24.28 2.84 -8.27
N LEU A 89 -24.37 3.58 -7.17
CA LEU A 89 -24.76 4.99 -7.17
C LEU A 89 -23.55 5.93 -7.12
N GLY A 90 -22.51 5.54 -6.38
CA GLY A 90 -21.32 6.36 -6.20
C GLY A 90 -20.55 6.06 -4.92
N TYR A 91 -19.51 6.83 -4.68
CA TYR A 91 -18.65 6.74 -3.50
C TYR A 91 -18.48 8.11 -2.82
N VAL A 92 -18.09 8.11 -1.56
CA VAL A 92 -17.82 9.37 -0.83
C VAL A 92 -16.39 9.84 -1.05
N THR A 93 -16.24 11.12 -1.42
CA THR A 93 -14.94 11.81 -1.43
C THR A 93 -14.87 12.79 -0.26
N LEU A 94 -13.69 12.91 0.33
CA LEU A 94 -13.38 13.94 1.33
C LEU A 94 -12.71 15.16 0.68
N GLY A 95 -12.63 15.20 -0.66
CA GLY A 95 -11.98 16.28 -1.40
C GLY A 95 -10.46 16.24 -1.25
N LYS A 96 -9.77 17.23 -1.84
CA LYS A 96 -8.29 17.31 -1.88
C LYS A 96 -7.60 16.08 -2.50
N GLY A 97 -8.34 15.26 -3.26
CA GLY A 97 -7.86 13.99 -3.81
C GLY A 97 -7.91 12.81 -2.83
N ILE A 98 -8.56 12.96 -1.67
CA ILE A 98 -8.76 11.88 -0.71
C ILE A 98 -10.15 11.29 -0.92
N ASP A 99 -10.19 10.04 -1.37
CA ASP A 99 -11.41 9.31 -1.70
C ASP A 99 -11.69 8.19 -0.67
N THR A 100 -11.00 8.24 0.46
CA THR A 100 -11.05 7.26 1.52
C THR A 100 -11.15 7.93 2.89
N PHE A 101 -11.57 7.15 3.89
CA PHE A 101 -11.57 7.54 5.30
C PHE A 101 -10.36 6.90 5.97
N PRO A 102 -9.29 7.66 6.29
CA PRO A 102 -8.12 7.14 6.98
C PRO A 102 -8.41 7.00 8.48
N MET A 103 -9.20 5.97 8.83
CA MET A 103 -9.79 5.81 10.16
C MET A 103 -8.78 5.70 11.30
N THR A 104 -7.55 5.30 10.99
CA THR A 104 -6.40 5.24 11.92
C THR A 104 -6.03 6.61 12.50
N LYS A 105 -6.41 7.69 11.81
CA LYS A 105 -6.21 9.08 12.26
C LYS A 105 -7.45 9.70 12.91
N THR A 106 -8.43 8.87 13.27
CA THR A 106 -9.59 9.34 14.03
C THR A 106 -9.15 9.85 15.40
N ALA A 107 -9.57 11.07 15.77
CA ALA A 107 -9.21 11.67 17.04
C ALA A 107 -9.70 10.85 18.25
N GLU A 108 -8.95 10.91 19.35
CA GLU A 108 -9.31 10.24 20.59
C GLU A 108 -10.70 10.68 21.08
N GLY A 109 -11.52 9.73 21.54
CA GLY A 109 -12.87 9.99 22.03
C GLY A 109 -13.94 10.19 20.95
N VAL A 110 -13.58 10.28 19.66
CA VAL A 110 -14.57 10.27 18.57
C VAL A 110 -15.21 8.89 18.49
N VAL A 111 -16.52 8.86 18.68
CA VAL A 111 -17.37 7.65 18.55
C VAL A 111 -18.37 7.78 17.40
N THR A 112 -18.51 8.97 16.81
CA THR A 112 -19.43 9.24 15.71
C THR A 112 -18.80 10.26 14.76
N ILE A 113 -18.91 10.01 13.46
CA ILE A 113 -18.63 10.95 12.38
C ILE A 113 -19.95 11.21 11.67
N ASP A 114 -20.50 12.42 11.81
CA ASP A 114 -21.74 12.83 11.15
C ASP A 114 -21.42 13.64 9.90
N LEU A 115 -21.60 13.01 8.73
CA LEU A 115 -21.35 13.62 7.42
C LEU A 115 -22.41 14.67 7.03
N GLN A 116 -23.48 14.79 7.82
CA GLN A 116 -24.66 15.61 7.53
C GLN A 116 -25.23 15.26 6.14
N ASP A 117 -25.65 16.25 5.36
CA ASP A 117 -26.19 16.03 4.01
C ASP A 117 -25.08 15.67 3.02
N LEU A 118 -25.31 14.65 2.19
CA LEU A 118 -24.48 14.27 1.05
C LEU A 118 -25.06 14.83 -0.26
N SER A 119 -24.22 15.43 -1.09
CA SER A 119 -24.59 15.85 -2.45
C SER A 119 -23.95 14.95 -3.50
N LEU A 120 -24.77 14.35 -4.36
CA LEU A 120 -24.33 13.50 -5.47
C LEU A 120 -24.03 14.34 -6.72
N SER A 121 -22.85 14.14 -7.32
CA SER A 121 -22.47 14.66 -8.63
C SER A 121 -21.52 13.69 -9.32
N ASN A 122 -21.86 13.20 -10.52
CA ASN A 122 -21.03 12.28 -11.32
C ASN A 122 -20.47 11.10 -10.48
N ASN A 123 -21.37 10.33 -9.86
CA ASN A 123 -21.06 9.17 -9.00
C ASN A 123 -20.16 9.48 -7.79
N THR A 124 -20.01 10.76 -7.46
CA THR A 124 -19.25 11.22 -6.30
C THR A 124 -20.18 11.88 -5.30
N LEU A 125 -20.11 11.46 -4.05
CA LEU A 125 -20.88 12.01 -2.93
C LEU A 125 -19.95 12.88 -2.09
N SER A 126 -20.27 14.17 -2.01
CA SER A 126 -19.53 15.10 -1.17
C SER A 126 -20.34 15.41 0.10
N PRO A 127 -19.76 15.24 1.30
CA PRO A 127 -20.43 15.58 2.53
C PRO A 127 -20.43 17.08 2.78
N SER A 128 -21.52 17.60 3.32
CA SER A 128 -21.62 18.99 3.79
C SER A 128 -20.81 19.22 5.07
N HIS A 129 -20.62 18.18 5.89
CA HIS A 129 -19.64 18.14 6.97
C HIS A 129 -18.48 17.21 6.61
N ASN A 130 -17.33 17.79 6.29
CA ASN A 130 -16.13 17.02 5.99
C ASN A 130 -15.35 16.74 7.29
N PRO A 131 -15.10 15.47 7.64
CA PRO A 131 -14.40 15.11 8.88
C PRO A 131 -12.90 15.43 8.90
N LEU A 132 -12.29 15.77 7.75
CA LEU A 132 -10.87 16.10 7.70
C LEU A 132 -10.56 17.40 8.46
N GLY A 133 -9.62 17.31 9.41
CA GLY A 133 -9.19 18.40 10.27
C GLY A 133 -9.96 18.53 11.59
N SER A 134 -11.07 17.79 11.75
CA SER A 134 -11.88 17.76 12.98
C SER A 134 -11.92 16.36 13.60
N GLU A 135 -12.68 15.44 13.02
CA GLU A 135 -12.79 14.07 13.54
C GLU A 135 -11.63 13.19 13.07
N ILE A 136 -11.09 13.47 11.88
CA ILE A 136 -9.92 12.80 11.30
C ILE A 136 -8.78 13.80 11.23
N GLN A 137 -7.72 13.56 11.99
CA GLN A 137 -6.61 14.51 12.21
C GLN A 137 -5.43 14.16 11.29
N LEU A 138 -5.37 14.85 10.14
CA LEU A 138 -4.23 14.83 9.25
C LEU A 138 -3.59 16.22 9.20
N THR A 139 -2.27 16.27 9.26
CA THR A 139 -1.51 17.45 8.88
C THR A 139 -1.58 17.66 7.36
N PRO A 140 -1.32 18.88 6.84
CA PRO A 140 -1.31 19.11 5.39
C PRO A 140 -0.33 18.23 4.60
N GLU A 141 0.78 17.81 5.23
CA GLU A 141 1.75 16.90 4.62
C GLU A 141 1.19 15.48 4.56
N GLU A 142 0.53 15.00 5.62
CA GLU A 142 -0.15 13.71 5.63
C GLU A 142 -1.37 13.68 4.69
N GLU A 143 -2.14 14.77 4.57
CA GLU A 143 -3.23 14.87 3.58
C GLU A 143 -2.71 14.64 2.16
N ALA A 144 -1.57 15.26 1.81
CA ALA A 144 -0.95 15.08 0.50
C ALA A 144 -0.44 13.65 0.29
N LEU A 145 0.07 13.00 1.35
CA LEU A 145 0.50 11.59 1.30
C LEU A 145 -0.70 10.66 1.11
N VAL A 146 -1.76 10.82 1.91
CA VAL A 146 -2.99 10.01 1.83
C VAL A 146 -3.60 10.09 0.44
N ALA A 147 -3.74 11.30 -0.10
CA ALA A 147 -4.26 11.54 -1.46
C ALA A 147 -3.40 10.96 -2.59
N GLN A 148 -2.23 10.39 -2.30
CA GLN A 148 -1.39 9.69 -3.27
C GLN A 148 -1.47 8.17 -3.09
N ILE A 149 -1.51 7.70 -1.84
CA ILE A 149 -1.45 6.27 -1.54
C ILE A 149 -2.83 5.60 -1.63
N ASP A 150 -3.91 6.37 -1.48
CA ASP A 150 -5.26 5.84 -1.57
C ASP A 150 -5.74 5.63 -3.01
N ASP A 151 -5.08 6.23 -4.00
CA ASP A 151 -5.40 6.18 -5.43
C ASP A 151 -5.77 4.79 -5.97
N PHE A 152 -4.90 3.79 -5.70
CA PHE A 152 -5.09 2.42 -6.18
C PHE A 152 -6.28 1.75 -5.49
N PHE A 153 -6.41 1.92 -4.18
CA PHE A 153 -7.53 1.37 -3.41
C PHE A 153 -8.86 2.05 -3.78
N ALA A 154 -8.88 3.37 -3.87
CA ALA A 154 -10.03 4.18 -4.26
C ALA A 154 -10.51 3.86 -5.68
N SER A 155 -9.63 3.40 -6.58
CA SER A 155 -10.04 2.91 -7.89
C SER A 155 -11.12 1.82 -7.79
N MET A 156 -11.08 0.97 -6.75
CA MET A 156 -12.06 -0.10 -6.52
C MET A 156 -13.43 0.42 -6.13
N ALA A 157 -13.47 1.53 -5.39
CA ALA A 157 -14.73 2.18 -5.11
C ALA A 157 -15.32 2.87 -6.34
N LYS A 158 -14.45 3.44 -7.18
CA LYS A 158 -14.85 4.20 -8.38
C LYS A 158 -15.51 3.30 -9.43
N ASN A 159 -15.05 2.05 -9.54
CA ASN A 159 -15.67 1.02 -10.36
C ASN A 159 -15.70 -0.32 -9.61
N PRO A 160 -16.79 -0.65 -8.89
CA PRO A 160 -16.88 -1.90 -8.15
C PRO A 160 -17.31 -3.13 -8.98
N ASP A 161 -17.63 -2.95 -10.26
CA ASP A 161 -17.95 -4.00 -11.24
C ASP A 161 -16.79 -4.06 -12.25
N ARG A 162 -15.79 -4.90 -11.98
CA ARG A 162 -14.53 -4.93 -12.74
C ARG A 162 -14.60 -5.78 -13.98
N ASP A 163 -15.44 -6.80 -13.98
CA ASP A 163 -15.65 -7.71 -15.11
C ASP A 163 -16.75 -7.24 -16.07
N ASP A 164 -17.38 -6.09 -15.80
CA ASP A 164 -18.42 -5.43 -16.61
C ASP A 164 -19.65 -6.33 -16.83
N ASN A 165 -19.99 -7.12 -15.80
CA ASN A 165 -21.12 -8.05 -15.85
C ASN A 165 -22.46 -7.42 -15.42
N GLY A 166 -22.43 -6.19 -14.90
CA GLY A 166 -23.58 -5.42 -14.44
C GLY A 166 -23.87 -5.53 -12.94
N GLU A 167 -23.11 -6.29 -12.17
CA GLU A 167 -23.20 -6.43 -10.71
C GLU A 167 -21.85 -6.11 -10.06
N ALA A 168 -21.86 -5.45 -8.90
CA ALA A 168 -20.63 -5.17 -8.17
C ALA A 168 -19.98 -6.47 -7.68
N ASP A 169 -18.70 -6.67 -7.96
CA ASP A 169 -17.94 -7.90 -7.70
C ASP A 169 -18.09 -8.41 -6.26
N PHE A 170 -18.04 -7.48 -5.29
CA PHE A 170 -18.10 -7.83 -3.87
C PHE A 170 -19.48 -8.38 -3.44
N LEU A 171 -20.54 -8.11 -4.19
CA LEU A 171 -21.87 -8.69 -3.95
C LEU A 171 -21.94 -10.14 -4.43
N GLU A 172 -21.14 -10.49 -5.43
CA GLU A 172 -20.96 -11.86 -5.92
C GLU A 172 -19.96 -12.67 -5.08
N GLY A 173 -19.36 -12.04 -4.06
CA GLY A 173 -18.30 -12.64 -3.25
C GLY A 173 -16.94 -12.70 -3.97
N LYS A 174 -16.77 -11.95 -5.06
CA LYS A 174 -15.49 -11.75 -5.73
C LYS A 174 -14.76 -10.56 -5.09
N PHE A 175 -13.45 -10.63 -5.05
CA PHE A 175 -12.62 -9.50 -4.67
C PHE A 175 -11.42 -9.43 -5.59
N PHE A 176 -11.36 -8.33 -6.35
CA PHE A 176 -10.26 -8.00 -7.25
C PHE A 176 -9.64 -6.70 -6.80
N SER A 177 -8.33 -6.72 -6.56
CA SER A 177 -7.58 -5.55 -6.12
C SER A 177 -6.33 -5.36 -6.94
N ILE A 178 -5.89 -4.10 -6.98
CA ILE A 178 -4.69 -3.69 -7.67
C ILE A 178 -3.89 -2.78 -6.75
N TRP A 179 -2.58 -2.93 -6.74
CA TRP A 179 -1.67 -2.07 -6.00
C TRP A 179 -0.33 -1.99 -6.70
N ILE A 180 0.51 -1.07 -6.23
CA ILE A 180 1.83 -0.86 -6.80
C ILE A 180 2.93 -1.27 -5.84
N THR A 181 4.01 -1.80 -6.41
CA THR A 181 5.31 -1.90 -5.74
C THR A 181 6.26 -0.87 -6.33
N TYR A 182 6.74 0.07 -5.53
CA TYR A 182 7.80 1.00 -5.92
C TYR A 182 9.17 0.50 -5.49
N PHE A 183 10.15 0.56 -6.40
CA PHE A 183 11.56 0.33 -6.11
C PHE A 183 12.27 1.68 -6.08
N ILE A 184 12.87 2.03 -4.95
CA ILE A 184 13.36 3.38 -4.68
C ILE A 184 14.85 3.32 -4.31
N ASP A 185 15.67 4.17 -4.92
CA ASP A 185 16.99 4.50 -4.39
C ASP A 185 16.83 5.61 -3.35
N GLY A 186 16.94 5.24 -2.08
CA GLY A 186 16.87 6.19 -0.97
C GLY A 186 18.11 7.09 -0.89
N GLY A 187 19.24 6.63 -1.42
CA GLY A 187 20.52 7.33 -1.39
C GLY A 187 21.64 6.51 -0.75
N VAL A 188 22.68 7.20 -0.27
CA VAL A 188 23.98 6.57 -0.01
C VAL A 188 24.49 6.83 1.40
N PHE A 189 24.87 5.78 2.13
CA PHE A 189 25.54 5.85 3.44
C PHE A 189 26.84 6.66 3.38
N GLY A 190 26.93 7.66 4.26
CA GLY A 190 28.15 8.41 4.53
C GLY A 190 28.95 7.86 5.71
N SER A 191 29.98 8.60 6.13
CA SER A 191 30.87 8.24 7.25
C SER A 191 30.16 8.16 8.61
N ASN A 192 29.01 8.81 8.76
CA ASN A 192 28.22 8.84 9.99
C ASN A 192 27.22 7.66 10.11
N LEU A 193 27.36 6.63 9.26
CA LEU A 193 26.49 5.44 9.28
C LEU A 193 25.00 5.75 9.06
N SER A 194 24.72 6.92 8.49
CA SER A 194 23.41 7.36 8.03
C SER A 194 23.55 7.81 6.57
N PRO A 195 22.54 7.57 5.71
CA PRO A 195 22.62 7.94 4.31
C PRO A 195 22.29 9.42 4.08
N ALA A 196 22.92 9.97 3.04
CA ALA A 196 22.44 11.16 2.38
C ALA A 196 21.20 10.76 1.56
N VAL A 197 20.08 11.40 1.85
CA VAL A 197 18.78 11.09 1.25
C VAL A 197 18.62 11.83 -0.08
N TYR A 198 18.18 11.13 -1.13
CA TYR A 198 17.77 11.79 -2.39
C TYR A 198 16.40 12.44 -2.24
N LYS A 199 16.30 13.70 -2.71
CA LYS A 199 15.06 14.49 -2.67
C LYS A 199 14.85 15.23 -4.00
N PRO A 200 13.69 15.06 -4.68
CA PRO A 200 12.63 14.10 -4.37
C PRO A 200 13.14 12.64 -4.38
N ALA A 201 12.36 11.70 -3.85
CA ALA A 201 12.73 10.28 -3.83
C ALA A 201 12.97 9.78 -5.25
N TYR A 202 14.04 9.02 -5.47
CA TYR A 202 14.36 8.49 -6.80
C TYR A 202 13.73 7.10 -6.98
N ILE A 203 12.65 7.03 -7.75
CA ILE A 203 12.00 5.77 -8.09
C ILE A 203 12.73 5.15 -9.29
N GLU A 204 13.35 3.99 -9.07
CA GLU A 204 14.11 3.23 -10.07
C GLU A 204 13.20 2.40 -10.99
N GLY A 205 11.99 2.09 -10.52
CA GLY A 205 11.01 1.33 -11.26
C GLY A 205 9.83 0.91 -10.41
N TYR A 206 8.91 0.18 -11.03
CA TYR A 206 7.71 -0.32 -10.36
C TYR A 206 7.29 -1.70 -10.86
N ARG A 207 6.46 -2.38 -10.06
CA ARG A 207 5.63 -3.50 -10.49
C ARG A 207 4.19 -3.18 -10.18
N LEU A 208 3.31 -3.59 -11.07
CA LEU A 208 1.89 -3.62 -10.83
C LEU A 208 1.53 -4.98 -10.25
N SER A 209 0.77 -4.99 -9.17
CA SER A 209 0.35 -6.22 -8.50
C SER A 209 -1.17 -6.31 -8.51
N PHE A 210 -1.67 -7.52 -8.71
CA PHE A 210 -3.09 -7.82 -8.77
C PHE A 210 -3.40 -8.92 -7.75
N GLY A 211 -4.46 -8.75 -6.97
CA GLY A 211 -4.94 -9.72 -6.00
C GLY A 211 -6.34 -10.18 -6.35
N ALA A 212 -6.57 -11.49 -6.25
CA ALA A 212 -7.90 -12.09 -6.36
C ALA A 212 -8.16 -13.03 -5.17
N ILE A 213 -9.37 -12.99 -4.61
CA ILE A 213 -9.87 -14.05 -3.71
C ILE A 213 -10.68 -15.04 -4.55
N ASP A 214 -10.06 -16.16 -4.88
CA ASP A 214 -10.61 -17.20 -5.75
C ASP A 214 -9.92 -18.55 -5.49
N ALA A 215 -10.73 -19.56 -5.15
CA ALA A 215 -10.24 -20.91 -4.92
C ALA A 215 -9.76 -21.59 -6.23
N ASP A 216 -10.34 -21.22 -7.38
CA ASP A 216 -10.04 -21.77 -8.71
C ASP A 216 -9.12 -20.83 -9.52
N ARG A 217 -8.09 -20.30 -8.86
CA ARG A 217 -7.16 -19.33 -9.42
C ARG A 217 -6.30 -19.87 -10.59
N PRO A 218 -5.98 -19.05 -11.61
CA PRO A 218 -5.02 -19.42 -12.65
C PRO A 218 -3.57 -19.41 -12.14
N SER A 219 -2.65 -20.04 -12.86
CA SER A 219 -1.21 -20.01 -12.52
C SER A 219 -0.52 -18.67 -12.84
N GLY A 220 -1.18 -17.81 -13.62
CA GLY A 220 -0.67 -16.51 -14.05
C GLY A 220 -1.78 -15.68 -14.69
N VAL A 221 -1.51 -14.39 -14.85
CA VAL A 221 -2.41 -13.41 -15.46
C VAL A 221 -1.66 -12.60 -16.52
N VAL A 222 -2.37 -11.80 -17.31
CA VAL A 222 -1.78 -10.90 -18.30
C VAL A 222 -2.10 -9.46 -17.94
N PHE A 223 -1.07 -8.62 -17.87
CA PHE A 223 -1.18 -7.19 -17.61
C PHE A 223 -1.09 -6.39 -18.91
N ASN A 224 -2.01 -5.45 -19.08
CA ASN A 224 -2.01 -4.41 -20.10
C ASN A 224 -2.13 -3.05 -19.41
N GLY A 225 -1.40 -2.06 -19.89
CA GLY A 225 -1.48 -0.70 -19.37
C GLY A 225 -1.53 0.34 -20.50
N PRO A 226 -1.72 1.62 -20.14
CA PRO A 226 -1.76 2.69 -21.12
C PRO A 226 -0.39 2.91 -21.78
N GLU A 227 -0.36 3.70 -22.85
CA GLU A 227 0.89 4.04 -23.55
C GLU A 227 1.92 4.61 -22.57
N GLY A 228 3.16 4.11 -22.66
CA GLY A 228 4.25 4.52 -21.76
C GLY A 228 4.34 3.72 -20.45
N SER A 229 3.36 2.86 -20.13
CA SER A 229 3.41 2.01 -18.93
C SER A 229 4.49 0.92 -19.03
N GLY A 230 4.84 0.48 -20.23
CA GLY A 230 5.70 -0.69 -20.42
C GLY A 230 4.97 -2.03 -20.26
N LEU A 231 3.65 -2.02 -20.08
CA LEU A 231 2.79 -3.20 -19.98
C LEU A 231 1.97 -3.38 -21.27
N SER A 232 2.31 -4.39 -22.05
CA SER A 232 1.56 -4.77 -23.25
C SER A 232 1.58 -6.29 -23.41
N ASN A 233 0.44 -6.93 -23.13
CA ASN A 233 0.30 -8.38 -23.01
C ASN A 233 1.39 -9.00 -22.13
N ALA A 234 1.70 -8.33 -21.01
CA ALA A 234 2.79 -8.72 -20.13
C ALA A 234 2.32 -9.82 -19.17
N ALA A 235 2.80 -11.06 -19.37
CA ALA A 235 2.52 -12.14 -18.44
C ALA A 235 3.09 -11.84 -17.04
N SER A 236 2.35 -12.23 -16.00
CA SER A 236 2.82 -12.14 -14.62
C SER A 236 4.13 -12.90 -14.42
N GLU A 237 5.12 -12.28 -13.78
CA GLU A 237 6.38 -12.96 -13.40
C GLU A 237 6.26 -13.74 -12.10
N GLN A 238 5.26 -13.41 -11.28
CA GLN A 238 5.06 -14.00 -9.97
C GLN A 238 3.59 -14.34 -9.77
N SER A 239 3.35 -15.44 -9.06
CA SER A 239 2.05 -15.85 -8.53
C SER A 239 2.29 -16.43 -7.15
N ILE A 240 1.63 -15.86 -6.14
CA ILE A 240 1.87 -16.16 -4.73
C ILE A 240 0.54 -16.31 -4.03
N VAL A 241 0.32 -17.47 -3.44
CA VAL A 241 -0.82 -17.74 -2.55
C VAL A 241 -0.48 -17.18 -1.18
N LEU A 242 -1.35 -16.33 -0.62
CA LEU A 242 -1.06 -15.69 0.65
C LEU A 242 -1.30 -16.66 1.81
N LEU A 243 -0.36 -16.69 2.76
CA LEU A 243 -0.34 -17.68 3.87
C LEU A 243 -1.54 -17.58 4.82
N GLY A 244 -2.28 -16.47 4.80
CA GLY A 244 -3.42 -16.21 5.68
C GLY A 244 -4.78 -16.45 5.06
N ASN A 245 -4.83 -16.59 3.73
CA ASN A 245 -6.03 -16.90 2.99
C ASN A 245 -5.64 -17.75 1.80
N GLU A 246 -5.89 -19.06 1.88
CA GLU A 246 -5.53 -20.02 0.84
C GLU A 246 -6.23 -19.79 -0.50
N ASN A 247 -7.25 -18.94 -0.52
CA ASN A 247 -7.97 -18.51 -1.71
C ASN A 247 -7.49 -17.16 -2.23
N GLU A 248 -6.70 -16.40 -1.47
CA GLU A 248 -6.13 -15.15 -1.95
C GLU A 248 -4.82 -15.41 -2.70
N THR A 249 -4.72 -14.86 -3.90
CA THR A 249 -3.49 -14.95 -4.71
C THR A 249 -3.12 -13.60 -5.29
N MET A 250 -1.84 -13.28 -5.12
CA MET A 250 -1.21 -12.12 -5.71
C MET A 250 -0.45 -12.54 -6.98
N TYR A 251 -0.59 -11.72 -8.02
CA TYR A 251 0.20 -11.77 -9.23
C TYR A 251 0.96 -10.47 -9.40
N SER A 252 2.21 -10.54 -9.86
CA SER A 252 3.01 -9.32 -10.12
C SER A 252 3.43 -9.26 -11.58
N SER A 253 3.30 -8.08 -12.18
CA SER A 253 3.84 -7.76 -13.50
C SER A 253 5.36 -7.90 -13.52
N PRO A 254 5.99 -7.95 -14.70
CA PRO A 254 7.42 -7.68 -14.83
C PRO A 254 7.83 -6.35 -14.20
N LEU A 255 9.09 -6.24 -13.78
CA LEU A 255 9.65 -4.97 -13.33
C LEU A 255 9.79 -4.02 -14.51
N ILE A 256 9.18 -2.84 -14.40
CA ILE A 256 9.34 -1.75 -15.35
C ILE A 256 10.40 -0.79 -14.83
N HIS A 257 11.43 -0.55 -15.65
CA HIS A 257 12.55 0.32 -15.31
C HIS A 257 12.30 1.77 -15.75
N GLU A 258 12.69 2.72 -14.89
CA GLU A 258 12.76 4.16 -15.19
C GLU A 258 11.45 4.86 -15.59
N ALA A 259 10.29 4.28 -15.27
CA ALA A 259 8.98 4.92 -15.44
C ALA A 259 8.21 4.97 -14.12
N LEU A 260 7.46 6.06 -13.91
CA LEU A 260 6.28 6.02 -13.05
C LEU A 260 5.15 5.39 -13.87
N PRO A 261 4.21 4.65 -13.25
CA PRO A 261 3.00 4.24 -13.95
C PRO A 261 2.27 5.49 -14.48
N PRO A 262 2.02 5.60 -15.80
CA PRO A 262 1.19 6.67 -16.33
C PRO A 262 -0.26 6.55 -15.83
N ALA A 263 -0.97 7.68 -15.80
CA ALA A 263 -2.41 7.68 -15.59
C ALA A 263 -3.15 6.93 -16.71
N GLY A 264 -4.31 6.38 -16.37
CA GLY A 264 -5.25 5.79 -17.31
C GLY A 264 -5.65 4.36 -16.94
N GLU A 265 -6.25 3.69 -17.90
CA GLU A 265 -6.81 2.36 -17.74
C GLU A 265 -5.72 1.28 -17.81
N TYR A 266 -5.68 0.44 -16.78
CA TYR A 266 -4.93 -0.80 -16.73
C TYR A 266 -5.89 -1.98 -16.76
N ILE A 267 -5.58 -2.99 -17.56
CA ILE A 267 -6.41 -4.19 -17.71
C ILE A 267 -5.60 -5.39 -17.26
N VAL A 268 -6.22 -6.21 -16.40
CA VAL A 268 -5.69 -7.52 -16.01
C VAL A 268 -6.60 -8.59 -16.59
N THR A 269 -6.08 -9.37 -17.53
CA THR A 269 -6.78 -10.57 -18.01
C THR A 269 -6.60 -11.67 -16.98
N TYR A 270 -7.68 -11.97 -16.26
CA TYR A 270 -7.78 -13.00 -15.23
C TYR A 270 -8.71 -14.10 -15.71
N LYS A 271 -8.18 -15.31 -15.92
CA LYS A 271 -8.89 -16.40 -16.62
C LYS A 271 -9.29 -15.96 -18.03
N ASP A 272 -10.60 -15.88 -18.29
CA ASP A 272 -11.20 -15.46 -19.55
C ASP A 272 -11.87 -14.07 -19.45
N GLU A 273 -11.62 -13.32 -18.36
CA GLU A 273 -12.21 -12.02 -18.06
C GLU A 273 -11.13 -10.92 -18.09
N ASP A 274 -11.49 -9.74 -18.60
CA ASP A 274 -10.65 -8.55 -18.59
C ASP A 274 -11.13 -7.62 -17.48
N LEU A 275 -10.29 -7.45 -16.45
CA LEU A 275 -10.61 -6.62 -15.29
C LEU A 275 -10.00 -5.22 -15.45
N SER A 276 -10.83 -4.18 -15.46
CA SER A 276 -10.38 -2.79 -15.72
C SER A 276 -10.16 -1.97 -14.44
N PHE A 277 -9.00 -1.28 -14.37
CA PHE A 277 -8.57 -0.44 -13.26
C PHE A 277 -8.10 0.93 -13.75
N GLU A 278 -8.85 1.98 -13.41
CA GLU A 278 -8.45 3.36 -13.70
C GLU A 278 -7.50 3.87 -12.62
N ILE A 279 -6.25 4.14 -13.00
CA ILE A 279 -5.21 4.64 -12.11
C ILE A 279 -4.95 6.13 -12.39
N PRO A 280 -4.99 7.01 -11.38
CA PRO A 280 -4.74 8.43 -11.57
C PRO A 280 -3.24 8.73 -11.77
N ASP A 281 -2.92 9.98 -12.09
CA ASP A 281 -1.54 10.43 -12.33
C ASP A 281 -0.64 10.24 -11.11
N GLN A 282 0.45 9.49 -11.29
CA GLN A 282 1.41 9.17 -10.23
C GLN A 282 2.62 10.12 -10.22
N SER A 283 2.58 11.24 -10.96
CA SER A 283 3.69 12.20 -11.07
C SER A 283 4.14 12.79 -9.72
N SER A 284 3.26 12.82 -8.71
CA SER A 284 3.58 13.32 -7.38
C SER A 284 4.22 12.29 -6.44
N ALA A 285 4.23 11.00 -6.79
CA ALA A 285 4.77 9.92 -5.96
C ALA A 285 6.22 10.18 -5.46
N PRO A 286 7.18 10.66 -6.29
CA PRO A 286 8.53 10.99 -5.81
C PRO A 286 8.58 11.95 -4.61
N SER A 287 7.59 12.84 -4.50
CA SER A 287 7.49 13.80 -3.40
C SER A 287 6.63 13.32 -2.23
N ARG A 288 5.80 12.29 -2.46
CA ARG A 288 4.73 11.82 -1.58
C ARG A 288 4.88 10.35 -1.15
N ILE A 289 6.12 9.88 -1.08
CA ILE A 289 6.49 8.59 -0.51
C ILE A 289 7.15 8.82 0.85
N VAL A 290 6.93 7.90 1.78
CA VAL A 290 7.61 7.93 3.08
C VAL A 290 8.93 7.17 2.97
N LEU A 291 10.01 7.77 3.43
CA LEU A 291 11.34 7.17 3.48
C LEU A 291 11.69 6.87 4.93
N ALA A 292 11.82 5.59 5.28
CA ALA A 292 12.44 5.17 6.53
C ALA A 292 13.97 5.29 6.39
N VAL A 293 14.54 6.38 6.90
CA VAL A 293 15.97 6.69 6.75
C VAL A 293 16.77 6.01 7.86
N PRO A 294 17.59 4.97 7.56
CA PRO A 294 18.29 4.19 8.57
C PRO A 294 19.55 4.88 9.09
N THR A 295 19.85 4.62 10.35
CA THR A 295 21.11 4.94 11.03
C THR A 295 21.62 3.65 11.67
N VAL A 296 22.81 3.22 11.27
CA VAL A 296 23.43 2.00 11.77
C VAL A 296 24.27 2.32 13.01
N THR A 297 24.11 1.53 14.07
CA THR A 297 24.96 1.56 15.26
C THR A 297 25.84 0.32 15.29
N LEU A 298 27.15 0.49 15.48
CA LEU A 298 28.11 -0.61 15.52
C LEU A 298 28.55 -0.93 16.95
N ASN A 299 28.89 -2.19 17.16
CA ASN A 299 29.71 -2.63 18.28
C ASN A 299 31.17 -2.21 18.08
N LYS A 300 31.99 -2.34 19.14
CA LYS A 300 33.43 -2.01 19.11
C LYS A 300 34.22 -2.81 18.08
N ASP A 301 33.77 -4.00 17.71
CA ASP A 301 34.40 -4.89 16.73
C ASP A 301 33.96 -4.64 15.28
N GLY A 302 33.11 -3.61 15.05
CA GLY A 302 32.61 -3.26 13.72
C GLY A 302 31.42 -4.10 13.24
N THR A 303 30.88 -4.98 14.09
CA THR A 303 29.60 -5.64 13.82
C THR A 303 28.42 -4.71 14.07
N ILE A 304 27.32 -4.92 13.36
CA ILE A 304 26.10 -4.15 13.54
C ILE A 304 25.43 -4.58 14.85
N ASN A 305 25.19 -3.59 15.71
CA ASN A 305 24.42 -3.76 16.95
C ASN A 305 22.92 -3.59 16.69
N LYS A 306 22.56 -2.43 16.13
CA LYS A 306 21.17 -2.06 15.83
C LYS A 306 21.07 -1.13 14.62
N ILE A 307 19.89 -1.08 14.03
CA ILE A 307 19.50 -0.10 13.02
C ILE A 307 18.31 0.67 13.58
N SER A 308 18.44 1.99 13.69
CA SER A 308 17.33 2.91 14.01
C SER A 308 16.95 3.70 12.77
N TRP A 309 15.74 4.23 12.69
CA TRP A 309 15.34 5.07 11.56
C TRP A 309 14.46 6.23 11.97
N LYS A 310 14.33 7.19 11.05
CA LYS A 310 13.32 8.23 11.10
C LYS A 310 12.54 8.24 9.80
N TYR A 311 11.25 8.54 9.88
CA TYR A 311 10.42 8.70 8.70
C TYR A 311 10.49 10.15 8.21
N VAL A 312 10.72 10.32 6.91
CA VAL A 312 10.68 11.62 6.23
C VAL A 312 9.91 11.47 4.93
N SER A 313 9.25 12.52 4.46
CA SER A 313 8.68 12.51 3.11
C SER A 313 9.77 12.60 2.04
N GLY A 314 9.47 12.05 0.87
CA GLY A 314 10.35 12.12 -0.31
C GLY A 314 10.60 13.56 -0.77
N GLY A 315 9.61 14.44 -0.66
CA GLY A 315 9.71 15.85 -1.08
C GLY A 315 9.99 16.85 0.04
N GLY A 316 9.63 16.55 1.29
CA GLY A 316 9.71 17.49 2.41
C GLY A 316 10.97 17.32 3.25
N SER A 317 11.15 18.21 4.24
CA SER A 317 12.24 18.11 5.24
C SER A 317 11.77 17.68 6.63
N GLY A 318 10.45 17.53 6.80
CA GLY A 318 9.79 17.17 8.04
C GLY A 318 9.93 15.69 8.39
N THR A 319 9.68 15.39 9.66
CA THR A 319 9.44 14.03 10.12
C THR A 319 7.97 13.68 9.87
N ILE A 320 7.72 12.49 9.36
CA ILE A 320 6.38 11.95 9.19
C ILE A 320 6.04 11.06 10.38
N ASP A 321 4.82 11.17 10.88
CA ASP A 321 4.26 10.15 11.75
C ASP A 321 3.79 8.97 10.88
N PRO A 322 4.39 7.78 11.01
CA PRO A 322 4.04 6.63 10.19
C PRO A 322 2.63 6.11 10.48
N GLU A 323 2.05 6.42 11.65
CA GLU A 323 0.70 6.00 12.00
C GLU A 323 -0.28 6.43 10.91
N GLY A 324 -1.18 5.54 10.49
CA GLY A 324 -2.17 5.79 9.45
C GLY A 324 -1.66 6.02 8.02
N ILE A 325 -0.35 5.93 7.79
CA ILE A 325 0.24 5.92 6.44
C ILE A 325 0.90 4.57 6.19
N MET A 326 1.67 4.07 7.14
CA MET A 326 2.41 2.80 7.05
C MET A 326 1.83 1.79 8.03
N SER A 327 1.74 0.52 7.61
CA SER A 327 1.34 -0.58 8.49
C SER A 327 2.56 -1.18 9.20
N GLU A 328 3.60 -1.49 8.45
CA GLU A 328 4.76 -2.25 8.91
C GLU A 328 6.01 -1.96 8.07
N VAL A 329 7.18 -2.29 8.63
CA VAL A 329 8.48 -2.12 8.00
C VAL A 329 9.32 -3.38 8.16
N MET A 330 10.10 -3.73 7.15
CA MET A 330 11.05 -4.83 7.14
C MET A 330 12.44 -4.31 6.81
N ILE A 331 13.44 -4.85 7.51
CA ILE A 331 14.84 -4.50 7.32
C ILE A 331 15.54 -5.66 6.63
N GLN A 332 16.26 -5.32 5.56
CA GLN A 332 17.02 -6.26 4.77
C GLN A 332 18.46 -5.76 4.66
N ILE A 333 19.45 -6.57 5.01
CA ILE A 333 20.87 -6.22 4.86
C ILE A 333 21.46 -7.07 3.76
N GLY A 334 21.92 -6.42 2.69
CA GLY A 334 22.63 -7.07 1.58
C GLY A 334 24.13 -6.87 1.69
N GLY A 335 24.91 -7.86 1.28
CA GLY A 335 26.36 -7.81 1.39
C GLY A 335 27.10 -9.03 0.85
N THR A 336 28.39 -9.09 1.14
CA THR A 336 29.28 -10.21 0.74
C THR A 336 29.65 -11.12 1.89
N GLY A 337 29.14 -10.85 3.10
CA GLY A 337 29.42 -11.64 4.29
C GLY A 337 28.53 -12.89 4.37
N ALA A 338 28.75 -13.69 5.41
CA ALA A 338 27.95 -14.88 5.65
C ALA A 338 26.51 -14.49 6.05
N PRO A 339 25.48 -15.13 5.48
CA PRO A 339 24.10 -14.93 5.90
C PRO A 339 23.85 -15.28 7.37
N TYR A 340 22.94 -14.54 7.98
CA TYR A 340 22.27 -14.91 9.21
C TYR A 340 21.19 -15.93 8.89
N GLU A 341 21.31 -17.13 9.47
CA GLU A 341 20.49 -18.32 9.17
C GLU A 341 20.69 -18.86 7.74
N ASP A 342 20.14 -20.04 7.46
CA ASP A 342 20.23 -20.69 6.13
C ASP A 342 19.29 -20.01 5.13
N TYR A 343 19.41 -18.69 4.99
CA TYR A 343 18.60 -17.92 4.06
C TYR A 343 19.05 -18.20 2.62
N PRO A 344 18.14 -18.56 1.70
CA PRO A 344 18.51 -19.11 0.39
C PRO A 344 19.09 -18.08 -0.60
N GLN A 345 19.14 -16.80 -0.24
CA GLN A 345 19.55 -15.73 -1.15
C GLN A 345 21.04 -15.36 -1.00
N PRO A 346 21.83 -15.44 -2.09
CA PRO A 346 23.30 -15.38 -2.01
C PRO A 346 23.88 -14.00 -1.68
N ASP A 347 23.11 -12.91 -1.80
CA ASP A 347 23.55 -11.53 -1.53
C ASP A 347 22.80 -10.87 -0.37
N MET A 348 21.97 -11.64 0.33
CA MET A 348 21.21 -11.20 1.50
C MET A 348 21.80 -11.82 2.76
N MET A 349 22.27 -10.94 3.64
CA MET A 349 22.88 -11.32 4.91
C MET A 349 21.88 -11.38 6.06
N TYR A 350 20.77 -10.65 5.97
CA TYR A 350 19.76 -10.56 7.03
C TYR A 350 18.43 -10.08 6.47
N VAL A 351 17.34 -10.63 7.01
CA VAL A 351 15.97 -10.17 6.82
C VAL A 351 15.31 -10.20 8.19
N SER A 352 14.69 -9.10 8.63
CA SER A 352 13.85 -9.10 9.82
C SER A 352 12.48 -9.69 9.51
N GLU A 353 11.76 -10.06 10.56
CA GLU A 353 10.30 -10.06 10.55
C GLU A 353 9.73 -8.71 10.10
N TRP A 354 8.43 -8.70 9.77
CA TRP A 354 7.67 -7.47 9.66
C TRP A 354 7.50 -6.84 11.04
N ILE A 355 7.90 -5.58 11.17
CA ILE A 355 7.92 -4.81 12.41
C ILE A 355 6.84 -3.73 12.31
N PRO A 356 6.01 -3.50 13.36
CA PRO A 356 5.01 -2.42 13.34
C PRO A 356 5.63 -1.07 12.97
N ALA A 357 4.98 -0.29 12.10
CA ALA A 357 5.54 0.96 11.60
C ALA A 357 5.78 2.04 12.68
N THR A 358 5.16 1.90 13.85
CA THR A 358 5.41 2.77 15.02
C THR A 358 6.75 2.48 15.71
N THR A 359 7.39 1.36 15.40
CA THR A 359 8.74 1.04 15.87
C THR A 359 9.77 1.80 15.03
N THR A 360 10.80 2.34 15.67
CA THR A 360 11.86 3.12 15.00
C THR A 360 13.27 2.59 15.24
N GLU A 361 13.39 1.39 15.82
CA GLU A 361 14.67 0.72 15.97
C GLU A 361 14.54 -0.81 16.01
N HIS A 362 15.60 -1.48 15.54
CA HIS A 362 15.72 -2.92 15.53
C HIS A 362 17.12 -3.35 15.97
N VAL A 363 17.20 -4.15 17.03
CA VAL A 363 18.46 -4.72 17.52
C VAL A 363 18.71 -6.05 16.81
N LEU A 364 19.87 -6.23 16.19
CA LEU A 364 20.16 -7.46 15.46
C LEU A 364 20.31 -8.63 16.42
N PRO A 365 19.64 -9.79 16.17
CA PRO A 365 19.67 -10.93 17.08
C PRO A 365 21.06 -11.51 17.36
N THR A 366 21.93 -11.58 16.34
CA THR A 366 23.24 -12.25 16.49
C THR A 366 24.46 -11.34 16.43
N GLN A 367 24.30 -10.07 16.07
CA GLN A 367 25.40 -9.08 16.01
C GLN A 367 26.68 -9.63 15.34
N LYS A 368 26.54 -10.51 14.34
CA LYS A 368 27.65 -11.15 13.61
C LYS A 368 27.97 -10.44 12.29
N ILE A 369 27.05 -9.61 11.81
CA ILE A 369 27.15 -8.95 10.52
C ILE A 369 28.11 -7.78 10.62
N LYS A 370 29.24 -7.86 9.92
CA LYS A 370 30.23 -6.78 9.89
C LYS A 370 29.79 -5.70 8.92
N TRP A 371 29.84 -4.44 9.36
CA TRP A 371 29.51 -3.31 8.49
C TRP A 371 30.42 -3.25 7.26
N SER A 372 31.67 -3.70 7.35
CA SER A 372 32.60 -3.77 6.22
C SER A 372 32.11 -4.65 5.07
N GLU A 373 31.27 -5.64 5.34
CA GLU A 373 30.76 -6.62 4.37
C GLU A 373 29.41 -6.21 3.77
N VAL A 374 28.73 -5.23 4.39
CA VAL A 374 27.46 -4.68 3.90
C VAL A 374 27.69 -3.87 2.64
N THR A 375 26.84 -4.07 1.64
CA THR A 375 26.78 -3.28 0.40
C THR A 375 25.52 -2.42 0.33
N ARG A 376 24.43 -2.83 0.98
CA ARG A 376 23.17 -2.09 1.04
C ARG A 376 22.35 -2.45 2.29
N VAL A 377 21.49 -1.53 2.68
CA VAL A 377 20.36 -1.79 3.60
C VAL A 377 19.09 -1.46 2.84
N CYS A 378 18.14 -2.38 2.75
CA CYS A 378 16.82 -2.08 2.23
C CYS A 378 15.82 -1.96 3.39
N MET A 379 15.00 -0.92 3.34
CA MET A 379 13.86 -0.70 4.23
C MET A 379 12.61 -0.88 3.37
N ALA A 380 11.98 -2.04 3.48
CA ALA A 380 10.73 -2.32 2.77
C ALA A 380 9.54 -2.00 3.68
N TYR A 381 8.44 -1.52 3.12
CA TYR A 381 7.23 -1.26 3.90
C TYR A 381 5.96 -1.45 3.07
N ASN A 382 4.86 -1.73 3.77
CA ASN A 382 3.52 -1.64 3.23
C ASN A 382 2.83 -0.40 3.78
N ASP A 383 2.09 0.29 2.93
CA ASP A 383 1.16 1.31 3.42
C ASP A 383 -0.14 0.68 3.93
N VAL A 384 -1.02 1.51 4.48
CA VAL A 384 -2.33 1.07 4.98
C VAL A 384 -3.33 0.72 3.87
N TYR A 385 -2.98 0.94 2.60
CA TYR A 385 -3.76 0.64 1.40
C TYR A 385 -3.17 -0.51 0.57
N ARG A 386 -2.16 -1.21 1.11
CA ARG A 386 -1.44 -2.37 0.53
C ARG A 386 -0.41 -2.05 -0.56
N ASN A 387 -0.13 -0.78 -0.89
CA ASN A 387 1.01 -0.52 -1.76
C ASN A 387 2.31 -0.90 -1.04
N HIS A 388 3.27 -1.41 -1.82
CA HIS A 388 4.53 -1.90 -1.32
C HIS A 388 5.68 -0.99 -1.78
N TYR A 389 6.63 -0.77 -0.89
CA TYR A 389 7.75 0.13 -1.15
C TYR A 389 9.04 -0.54 -0.74
N VAL A 390 10.00 -0.62 -1.65
CA VAL A 390 11.34 -1.17 -1.40
C VAL A 390 12.36 -0.05 -1.52
N VAL A 391 12.75 0.53 -0.38
CA VAL A 391 13.73 1.62 -0.34
C VAL A 391 15.12 1.06 -0.11
N THR A 392 15.99 1.17 -1.11
CA THR A 392 17.38 0.72 -1.05
C THR A 392 18.30 1.86 -0.64
N TRP A 393 19.09 1.65 0.41
CA TRP A 393 20.13 2.54 0.89
C TRP A 393 21.51 1.92 0.60
N ARG A 394 22.26 2.52 -0.33
CA ARG A 394 23.52 1.96 -0.82
C ARG A 394 24.68 2.37 0.07
N LYS A 395 25.66 1.49 0.25
CA LYS A 395 26.93 1.86 0.88
C LYS A 395 27.95 2.17 -0.22
N ASN A 396 28.63 3.31 -0.13
CA ASN A 396 29.74 3.60 -1.02
C ASN A 396 30.86 2.57 -0.82
N ILE A 397 31.10 1.74 -1.84
CA ILE A 397 32.20 0.79 -1.86
C ILE A 397 33.42 1.53 -2.42
N GLY A 398 34.16 2.23 -1.55
CA GLY A 398 35.37 2.97 -1.97
C GLY A 398 35.90 4.06 -1.04
N SER A 399 35.38 4.21 0.18
CA SER A 399 35.94 5.11 1.20
C SER A 399 36.87 4.39 2.17
#